data_AF-A0A2N9XVW1-F1
#
_entry.id   AF-A0A2N9XVW1-F1
#
_cell.length_a   1.000
_cell.length_b   1.000
_cell.length_c   1.000
_cell.angle_alpha   90.00
_cell.angle_beta   90.00
_cell.angle_gamma   90.00
#
_symmetry.space_group_name_H-M   'P 1'
#
loop_
_entity.id
_entity.type
_entity.pdbx_description
1 polymer ?
#
loop_
_entity_poly.entity_id
_entity_poly.type
_entity_poly.pdbx_seq_one_letter_code
_entity_poly.pdbx_strand_id
1 'polypeptide(L)'
;MIDVNLKEVLNGMAAVMPIFTRQKFGHIITIYFIANIKSFMGCGVYGVTKFAVRNLIELTQQESATKQTNIRTTTLYPAAINSELLQSITDATLQSMTELYKQVGISPDGSSCKLCYRTAR
;
A
#
# COMPACT_ATOMS: atom_id res chain seq x y z
N MET A 1 -5.74 -11.57 5.59
CA MET A 1 -5.65 -10.31 4.81
C MET A 1 -6.22 -9.11 5.54
N ILE A 2 -7.43 -9.14 6.08
CA ILE A 2 -8.03 -7.98 6.78
C ILE A 2 -7.21 -7.53 7.99
N ASP A 3 -6.83 -8.47 8.87
CA ASP A 3 -6.05 -8.15 10.06
C ASP A 3 -4.73 -7.47 9.70
N VAL A 4 -3.94 -8.10 8.82
CA VAL A 4 -2.61 -7.59 8.46
C VAL A 4 -2.68 -6.36 7.55
N ASN A 5 -3.46 -6.38 6.46
CA ASN A 5 -3.40 -5.33 5.44
C ASN A 5 -4.24 -4.10 5.79
N LEU A 6 -5.16 -4.20 6.75
CA LEU A 6 -6.04 -3.10 7.13
C LEU A 6 -5.95 -2.78 8.62
N LYS A 7 -6.22 -3.75 9.50
CA LYS A 7 -6.24 -3.50 10.95
C LYS A 7 -4.87 -3.06 11.47
N GLU A 8 -3.79 -3.73 11.09
CA GLU A 8 -2.44 -3.32 11.53
C GLU A 8 -2.00 -1.99 10.92
N VAL A 9 -2.48 -1.64 9.72
CA VAL A 9 -2.25 -0.31 9.14
C VAL A 9 -2.96 0.76 9.97
N LEU A 10 -4.21 0.52 10.37
CA LEU A 10 -4.96 1.42 11.23
C LEU A 10 -4.31 1.56 12.61
N ASN A 11 -3.80 0.46 13.18
CA ASN A 11 -3.06 0.47 14.44
C ASN A 11 -1.78 1.32 14.33
N GLY A 12 -0.99 1.12 13.27
CA GLY A 12 0.22 1.89 13.01
C GLY A 12 -0.08 3.39 12.84
N MET A 13 -1.13 3.72 12.08
CA MET A 13 -1.61 5.09 11.93
C MET A 13 -2.04 5.69 13.28
N ALA A 14 -2.86 4.98 14.06
CA ALA A 14 -3.31 5.43 15.37
C ALA A 14 -2.15 5.71 16.34
N ALA A 15 -1.08 4.93 16.26
CA ALA A 15 0.11 5.12 17.07
C ALA A 15 0.90 6.39 16.71
N VAL A 16 1.06 6.70 15.41
CA VAL A 16 1.91 7.82 14.96
C VAL A 16 1.18 9.15 14.83
N MET A 17 -0.12 9.14 14.52
CA MET A 17 -0.88 10.36 14.22
C MET A 17 -0.90 11.38 15.38
N PRO A 18 -1.06 11.00 16.66
CA PRO A 18 -0.98 11.96 17.76
C PRO A 18 0.36 12.69 17.84
N ILE A 19 1.46 11.99 17.50
CA ILE A 19 2.82 12.56 17.49
C ILE A 19 2.94 13.54 16.31
N PHE A 20 2.58 13.08 15.11
CA PHE A 20 2.71 13.88 13.88
C PHE A 20 1.86 15.15 13.91
N THR A 21 0.62 15.05 14.41
CA THR A 21 -0.25 16.21 14.57
C THR A 21 0.29 17.21 15.60
N ARG A 22 0.82 16.73 16.74
CA ARG A 22 1.39 17.61 17.79
C ARG A 22 2.60 18.38 17.29
N GLN A 23 3.52 17.70 16.61
CA GLN A 23 4.76 18.33 16.11
C GLN A 23 4.57 19.06 14.77
N LYS A 24 3.38 18.94 14.14
CA LYS A 24 3.07 19.50 12.83
C LYS A 24 4.10 19.12 11.75
N PHE A 25 4.53 17.86 11.78
CA PHE A 25 5.40 17.28 10.77
C PHE A 25 5.34 15.76 10.84
N GLY A 26 5.45 15.10 9.70
CA GLY A 26 5.56 13.64 9.62
C GLY A 26 5.55 13.16 8.18
N HIS A 27 5.99 11.93 7.96
CA HIS A 27 5.95 11.32 6.63
C HIS A 27 5.45 9.87 6.75
N ILE A 28 4.33 9.60 6.10
CA ILE A 28 3.77 8.26 5.99
C ILE A 28 4.14 7.69 4.62
N ILE A 29 4.79 6.53 4.60
CA ILE A 29 5.11 5.81 3.37
C ILE A 29 4.21 4.58 3.28
N THR A 30 3.48 4.45 2.18
CA THR A 30 2.62 3.29 1.92
C THR A 30 3.04 2.53 0.67
N ILE A 31 2.88 1.21 0.72
CA ILE A 31 3.17 0.33 -0.41
C ILE A 31 1.86 -0.17 -0.99
N TYR A 32 1.56 0.24 -2.22
CA TYR A 32 0.38 -0.16 -2.97
C TYR A 32 0.72 -1.07 -4.14
N PHE A 33 -0.34 -1.64 -4.68
CA PHE A 33 -0.33 -2.43 -5.90
C PHE A 33 -1.46 -1.92 -6.78
N ILE A 34 -1.47 -2.24 -8.08
CA ILE A 34 -2.51 -1.76 -9.02
C ILE A 34 -3.95 -2.06 -8.55
N ALA A 35 -4.11 -3.07 -7.69
CA ALA A 35 -5.35 -3.40 -6.98
C ALA A 35 -5.92 -2.26 -6.10
N ASN A 36 -5.19 -1.16 -5.86
CA ASN A 36 -5.69 0.01 -5.12
C ASN A 36 -6.47 1.01 -6.00
N ILE A 37 -6.34 0.90 -7.32
CA ILE A 37 -6.95 1.83 -8.29
C ILE A 37 -7.92 1.12 -9.25
N LYS A 38 -7.78 -0.19 -9.42
CA LYS A 38 -8.64 -0.99 -10.29
C LYS A 38 -8.84 -2.39 -9.72
N SER A 39 -10.10 -2.82 -9.65
CA SER A 39 -10.46 -4.19 -9.29
C SER A 39 -10.28 -5.14 -10.47
N PHE A 40 -9.91 -6.38 -10.17
CA PHE A 40 -9.83 -7.48 -11.14
C PHE A 40 -10.37 -8.77 -10.51
N MET A 41 -10.71 -9.74 -11.34
CA MET A 41 -11.16 -11.05 -10.87
C MET A 41 -10.06 -11.71 -10.02
N GLY A 42 -10.44 -12.32 -8.91
CA GLY A 42 -9.49 -12.86 -7.93
C GLY A 42 -8.87 -11.82 -6.99
N CYS A 43 -9.44 -10.61 -6.93
CA CYS A 43 -8.94 -9.53 -6.07
C CYS A 43 -9.88 -9.19 -4.91
N GLY A 44 -10.83 -10.07 -4.54
CA GLY A 44 -11.93 -9.77 -3.61
C GLY A 44 -11.50 -9.09 -2.31
N VAL A 45 -11.12 -9.87 -1.28
CA VAL A 45 -10.74 -9.32 0.03
C VAL A 45 -9.45 -8.49 -0.06
N TYR A 46 -8.47 -8.93 -0.87
CA TYR A 46 -7.21 -8.20 -1.06
C TYR A 46 -7.45 -6.77 -1.58
N GLY A 47 -8.22 -6.64 -2.65
CA GLY A 47 -8.58 -5.36 -3.27
C GLY A 47 -9.31 -4.46 -2.30
N VAL A 48 -10.31 -4.99 -1.57
CA VAL A 48 -11.01 -4.22 -0.52
C VAL A 48 -10.02 -3.61 0.47
N THR A 49 -9.04 -4.39 0.96
CA THR A 49 -8.03 -3.85 1.88
C THR A 49 -7.19 -2.73 1.26
N LYS A 50 -6.79 -2.86 -0.01
CA LYS A 50 -5.96 -1.86 -0.70
C LYS A 50 -6.72 -0.58 -1.02
N PHE A 51 -8.00 -0.68 -1.38
CA PHE A 51 -8.88 0.48 -1.56
C PHE A 51 -9.12 1.21 -0.23
N ALA A 52 -9.35 0.47 0.86
CA ALA A 52 -9.54 1.06 2.18
C ALA A 52 -8.31 1.85 2.65
N VAL A 53 -7.11 1.27 2.54
CA VAL A 53 -5.87 1.97 2.92
C VAL A 53 -5.61 3.16 2.00
N ARG A 54 -5.91 3.07 0.70
CA ARG A 54 -5.82 4.21 -0.21
C ARG A 54 -6.68 5.38 0.27
N ASN A 55 -7.94 5.12 0.60
CA ASN A 55 -8.83 6.16 1.09
C ASN A 55 -8.32 6.78 2.40
N LEU A 56 -7.83 5.96 3.33
CA LEU A 56 -7.22 6.43 4.58
C LEU A 56 -6.06 7.42 4.34
N ILE A 57 -5.16 7.12 3.40
CA ILE A 57 -4.03 7.99 3.09
C ILE A 57 -4.46 9.26 2.36
N GLU A 58 -5.43 9.17 1.45
CA GLU A 58 -6.00 10.35 0.76
C GLU A 58 -6.67 11.30 1.78
N LEU A 59 -7.46 10.75 2.72
CA LEU A 59 -8.08 11.54 3.79
C LEU A 59 -7.03 12.14 4.74
N THR A 60 -6.01 11.38 5.13
CA THR A 60 -4.92 11.90 5.98
C THR A 60 -4.24 13.11 5.35
N GLN A 61 -4.04 13.08 4.03
CA GLN A 61 -3.47 14.20 3.30
C GLN A 61 -4.41 15.41 3.30
N GLN A 62 -5.70 15.22 3.01
CA GLN A 62 -6.70 16.29 3.00
C GLN A 62 -6.85 16.94 4.38
N GLU A 63 -6.84 16.13 5.44
CA GLU A 63 -6.85 16.63 6.81
C GLU A 63 -5.58 17.41 7.13
N SER A 64 -4.41 16.92 6.69
CA SER A 64 -3.14 17.59 6.91
C SER A 64 -3.09 18.97 6.24
N ALA A 65 -3.61 19.07 5.01
CA ALA A 65 -3.74 20.33 4.29
C ALA A 65 -4.70 21.30 5.01
N THR A 66 -5.87 20.81 5.41
CA THR A 66 -6.89 21.61 6.10
C THR A 66 -6.41 22.11 7.47
N LYS A 67 -5.76 21.25 8.25
CA LYS A 67 -5.28 21.55 9.61
C LYS A 67 -3.87 22.16 9.63
N GLN A 68 -3.24 22.33 8.46
CA GLN A 68 -1.87 22.83 8.30
C GLN A 68 -0.84 22.07 9.17
N THR A 69 -0.94 20.74 9.21
CA THR A 69 -0.07 19.90 10.03
C THR A 69 1.20 19.45 9.31
N ASN A 70 1.40 19.78 8.03
CA ASN A 70 2.59 19.44 7.23
C ASN A 70 2.99 17.95 7.33
N ILE A 71 1.99 17.07 7.46
CA ILE A 71 2.13 15.62 7.37
C ILE A 71 2.08 15.26 5.90
N ARG A 72 3.13 14.58 5.43
CA ARG A 72 3.31 14.17 4.03
C ARG A 72 3.00 12.69 3.85
N THR A 73 2.63 12.33 2.63
CA THR A 73 2.42 10.94 2.26
C THR A 73 3.18 10.63 0.96
N THR A 74 3.82 9.47 0.92
CA THR A 74 4.39 8.91 -0.31
C THR A 74 3.85 7.52 -0.50
N THR A 75 3.37 7.25 -1.70
CA THR A 75 2.95 5.92 -2.09
C THR A 75 3.93 5.33 -3.09
N LEU A 76 4.40 4.13 -2.78
CA LEU A 76 5.23 3.30 -3.63
C LEU A 76 4.36 2.29 -4.37
N TYR A 77 4.60 2.16 -5.67
CA TYR A 77 3.97 1.16 -6.53
C TYR A 77 5.04 0.19 -7.05
N PRO A 78 5.44 -0.82 -6.25
CA PRO A 78 6.26 -1.90 -6.75
C PRO A 78 5.56 -2.62 -7.91
N ALA A 79 6.37 -3.02 -8.89
CA ALA A 79 5.99 -4.06 -9.85
C ALA A 79 5.80 -5.41 -9.11
N ALA A 80 5.43 -6.46 -9.83
CA ALA A 80 5.46 -7.80 -9.24
C ALA A 80 6.90 -8.15 -8.85
N ILE A 81 7.22 -8.18 -7.56
CA ILE A 81 8.55 -8.52 -7.06
C ILE A 81 8.54 -9.97 -6.61
N ASN A 82 9.42 -10.80 -7.18
CA ASN A 82 9.59 -12.20 -6.82
C ASN A 82 10.09 -12.30 -5.37
N SER A 83 9.12 -12.41 -4.45
CA SER A 83 9.30 -12.48 -3.01
C SER A 83 8.52 -13.67 -2.46
N GLU A 84 8.70 -13.94 -1.17
CA GLU A 84 8.00 -14.98 -0.43
C GLU A 84 6.48 -14.75 -0.35
N LEU A 85 5.99 -13.58 -0.80
CA LEU A 85 4.58 -13.19 -0.73
C LEU A 85 3.63 -14.25 -1.30
N LEU A 86 3.95 -14.84 -2.45
CA LEU A 86 3.08 -15.86 -3.06
C LEU A 86 2.97 -17.14 -2.22
N GLN A 87 3.99 -17.46 -1.41
CA GLN A 87 3.97 -18.64 -0.55
C GLN A 87 2.97 -18.51 0.61
N SER A 88 2.56 -17.29 0.93
CA SER A 88 1.60 -16.98 2.01
C SER A 88 0.13 -16.96 1.55
N ILE A 89 -0.15 -17.14 0.26
CA ILE A 89 -1.51 -17.06 -0.30
C ILE A 89 -2.10 -18.47 -0.40
N THR A 90 -3.16 -18.74 0.36
CA THR A 90 -3.82 -20.06 0.44
C THR A 90 -5.04 -20.24 -0.46
N ASP A 91 -5.52 -19.17 -1.12
CA ASP A 91 -6.80 -19.17 -1.86
C ASP A 91 -6.64 -19.34 -3.38
N ALA A 92 -7.77 -19.56 -4.07
CA ALA A 92 -7.91 -19.65 -5.53
C ALA A 92 -7.28 -18.48 -6.33
N THR A 93 -6.99 -17.37 -5.65
CA THR A 93 -6.30 -16.19 -6.18
C THR A 93 -4.80 -16.41 -6.41
N LEU A 94 -4.23 -17.45 -5.81
CA LEU A 94 -2.82 -17.84 -5.99
C LEU A 94 -2.51 -18.16 -7.45
N GLN A 95 -3.38 -18.86 -8.17
CA GLN A 95 -3.09 -19.24 -9.57
C GLN A 95 -2.96 -18.01 -10.48
N SER A 96 -3.91 -17.08 -10.41
CA SER A 96 -3.88 -15.85 -11.20
C SER A 96 -2.71 -14.94 -10.81
N MET A 97 -2.38 -14.86 -9.52
CA MET A 97 -1.21 -14.10 -9.06
C MET A 97 0.10 -14.76 -9.48
N THR A 98 0.19 -16.09 -9.43
CA THR A 98 1.39 -16.84 -9.84
C THR A 98 1.66 -16.66 -11.32
N GLU A 99 0.64 -16.72 -12.16
CA GLU A 99 0.77 -16.52 -13.61
C GLU A 99 1.27 -15.10 -13.92
N LEU A 100 0.72 -14.08 -13.24
CA LEU A 100 1.18 -12.71 -13.36
C LEU A 100 2.66 -12.56 -12.97
N TYR A 101 3.06 -13.11 -11.83
CA TYR A 101 4.44 -13.01 -11.35
C TYR A 101 5.43 -13.79 -12.23
N LYS A 102 5.03 -14.91 -12.85
CA LYS A 102 5.87 -15.57 -13.86
C LYS A 102 6.15 -14.69 -15.08
N GLN A 103 5.17 -13.89 -15.50
CA GLN A 103 5.28 -13.05 -16.71
C GLN A 103 6.01 -11.73 -16.46
N VAL A 104 5.78 -11.10 -15.31
CA VAL A 104 6.26 -9.73 -15.02
C VAL A 104 7.10 -9.61 -13.75
N GLY A 105 7.44 -10.74 -13.12
CA GLY A 105 8.18 -10.81 -11.87
C GLY A 105 9.61 -10.27 -11.99
N ILE A 106 9.96 -9.34 -11.12
CA ILE A 106 11.28 -8.71 -11.05
C ILE A 106 12.02 -9.25 -9.82
N SER A 107 13.33 -9.41 -9.96
CA SER A 107 14.20 -9.81 -8.85
C SER A 107 14.27 -8.72 -7.75
N PRO A 108 14.31 -9.08 -6.46
CA PRO A 108 14.31 -8.14 -5.34
C PRO A 108 15.62 -7.34 -5.17
N ASP A 109 16.71 -7.71 -5.86
CA ASP A 109 18.02 -7.03 -5.87
C ASP A 109 18.01 -5.65 -6.53
N GLY A 110 16.88 -5.24 -7.12
CA GLY A 110 16.66 -3.87 -7.57
C GLY A 110 17.31 -3.50 -8.91
N SER A 111 18.11 -4.40 -9.50
CA SER A 111 18.81 -4.20 -10.79
C SER A 111 17.87 -3.90 -11.97
N SER A 112 16.59 -4.25 -11.84
CA SER A 112 15.54 -4.02 -12.84
C SER A 112 14.27 -3.36 -12.27
N CYS A 113 14.30 -2.89 -11.02
CA CYS A 113 13.13 -2.36 -10.32
C CYS A 113 12.76 -0.94 -10.81
N LYS A 114 11.75 -0.85 -11.68
CA LYS A 114 11.06 0.40 -11.99
C LYS A 114 10.07 0.72 -10.88
N LEU A 115 10.56 1.32 -9.79
CA LEU A 115 9.70 1.79 -8.70
C LEU A 115 9.05 3.13 -9.09
N CYS A 116 7.78 3.10 -9.46
CA CYS A 116 7.00 4.32 -9.61
C CYS A 116 6.57 4.81 -8.22
N TYR A 117 6.87 6.05 -7.86
CA TYR A 117 6.40 6.66 -6.62
C TYR A 117 5.53 7.88 -6.91
N ARG A 118 4.49 8.06 -6.10
CA ARG A 118 3.70 9.29 -6.06
C ARG A 118 3.91 9.92 -4.70
N THR A 119 4.57 11.07 -4.68
CA THR A 119 4.67 11.91 -3.48
C THR A 119 3.65 13.03 -3.62
N ALA A 120 2.82 13.18 -2.60
CA ALA A 120 1.88 14.27 -2.53
C ALA A 120 2.42 15.28 -1.51
N ARG A 121 2.62 16.53 -1.94
CA ARG A 121 3.07 17.63 -1.07
C ARG A 121 1.88 18.29 -0.38
#